data_AF-X0S1C9-F1
#
_entry.id   AF-X0S1C9-F1
#
_cell.length_a   1.000
_cell.length_b   1.000
_cell.length_c   1.000
_cell.angle_alpha   90.00
_cell.angle_beta   90.00
_cell.angle_gamma   90.00
#
_symmetry.space_group_name_H-M   'P 1'
#
loop_
_entity.id
_entity.type
_entity.pdbx_description
1 polymer ?
#
loop_
_entity_poly.entity_id
_entity_poly.type
_entity_poly.pdbx_seq_one_letter_code
_entity_poly.pdbx_strand_id
1 'polypeptide(L)'
;SIEISERKDDLIIMKAVGIQNRNIYLWALLEVLIYSLLASIGYFIGYYVSIWYMDILQQLMQQPQGSADLSLTNYILSLIFGFASATMGQFIALRYVLKQKIAMVTKEKMFA
;
A
#
# COMPACT_ATOMS: atom_id res chain seq x y z
N SER A 1 -4.14 -2.38 6.47
CA SER A 1 -5.57 -2.67 6.74
C SER A 1 -6.12 -1.95 7.97
N ILE A 2 -5.27 -1.51 8.91
CA ILE A 2 -5.66 -0.76 10.12
C ILE A 2 -6.29 0.61 9.76
N GLU A 3 -5.72 1.33 8.80
CA GLU A 3 -6.18 2.66 8.37
C GLU A 3 -7.63 2.68 7.81
N ILE A 4 -8.06 1.60 7.13
CA ILE A 4 -9.43 1.51 6.58
C ILE A 4 -10.44 1.11 7.66
N SER A 5 -10.03 0.38 8.70
CA SER A 5 -10.93 0.14 9.83
C SER A 5 -11.16 1.40 10.64
N GLU A 6 -10.15 2.27 10.76
CA GLU A 6 -10.28 3.59 11.40
C GLU A 6 -11.15 4.54 10.58
N ARG A 7 -11.04 4.53 9.24
CA ARG A 7 -11.87 5.33 8.32
C ARG A 7 -13.22 4.72 7.96
N LYS A 8 -13.60 3.63 8.61
CA LYS A 8 -14.86 2.92 8.32
C LYS A 8 -16.07 3.85 8.50
N ASP A 9 -16.05 4.68 9.53
CA ASP A 9 -17.12 5.62 9.82
C ASP A 9 -17.26 6.69 8.73
N ASP A 10 -16.14 7.28 8.29
CA ASP A 10 -16.13 8.29 7.23
C ASP A 10 -16.69 7.72 5.92
N LEU A 11 -16.31 6.49 5.57
CA LEU A 11 -16.80 5.80 4.38
C LEU A 11 -18.31 5.52 4.44
N ILE A 12 -18.84 5.23 5.63
CA ILE A 12 -20.28 5.03 5.85
C ILE A 12 -21.02 6.37 5.76
N ILE A 13 -20.46 7.45 6.31
CA ILE A 13 -21.01 8.81 6.19
C ILE A 13 -21.05 9.23 4.72
N MET A 14 -19.96 9.04 3.97
CA MET A 14 -19.91 9.32 2.53
C MET A 14 -21.03 8.58 1.77
N LYS A 15 -21.28 7.32 2.12
CA LYS A 15 -22.37 6.52 1.53
C LYS A 15 -23.75 7.04 1.95
N ALA A 16 -23.91 7.51 3.20
CA ALA A 16 -25.15 8.10 3.69
C ALA A 16 -25.48 9.45 3.03
N VAL A 17 -24.47 10.22 2.64
CA VAL A 17 -24.58 11.47 1.87
C VAL A 17 -24.92 11.20 0.38
N GLY A 18 -24.92 9.94 -0.05
CA GLY A 18 -25.30 9.54 -1.41
C GLY A 18 -24.13 9.48 -2.39
N ILE A 19 -22.88 9.50 -1.91
CA ILE A 19 -21.71 9.30 -2.77
C ILE A 19 -21.76 7.89 -3.37
N GLN A 20 -21.65 7.81 -4.69
CA GLN A 20 -21.64 6.53 -5.41
C GLN A 20 -20.41 5.71 -5.05
N ASN A 21 -20.57 4.40 -4.88
CA ASN A 21 -19.47 3.47 -4.58
C ASN A 21 -18.29 3.64 -5.55
N ARG A 22 -18.55 3.90 -6.83
CA ARG A 22 -17.51 4.13 -7.85
C ARG A 22 -16.55 5.26 -7.47
N ASN A 23 -17.07 6.37 -6.94
CA ASN A 23 -16.24 7.50 -6.54
C ASN A 23 -15.39 7.16 -5.33
N ILE A 24 -15.90 6.36 -4.40
CA ILE A 24 -15.14 5.89 -3.24
C ILE A 24 -13.96 5.01 -3.67
N TYR A 25 -14.17 4.08 -4.62
CA TYR A 25 -13.08 3.32 -5.23
C TYR A 25 -12.09 4.22 -6.00
N LEU A 26 -12.62 5.23 -6.69
CA LEU A 26 -11.93 6.40 -7.26
C LEU A 26 -10.81 6.93 -6.35
N TRP A 27 -11.26 7.45 -5.22
CA TRP A 27 -10.42 8.09 -4.22
C TRP A 27 -9.42 7.12 -3.60
N ALA A 28 -9.85 5.90 -3.25
CA ALA A 28 -8.97 4.89 -2.68
C ALA A 28 -7.82 4.51 -3.63
N LEU A 29 -8.12 4.33 -4.92
CA LEU A 29 -7.11 4.04 -5.94
C LEU A 29 -6.09 5.19 -6.07
N LEU A 30 -6.55 6.43 -5.99
CA LEU A 30 -5.68 7.60 -6.07
C LEU A 30 -4.76 7.67 -4.85
N GLU A 31 -5.26 7.39 -3.64
CA GLU A 31 -4.43 7.28 -2.44
C GLU A 31 -3.35 6.21 -2.59
N VAL A 32 -3.70 4.99 -3.05
CA VAL A 32 -2.70 3.94 -3.26
C VAL A 32 -1.70 4.32 -4.34
N LEU A 33 -2.12 5.01 -5.40
CA LEU A 33 -1.20 5.51 -6.42
C LEU A 33 -0.18 6.48 -5.82
N ILE A 34 -0.61 7.45 -5.01
CA ILE A 34 0.28 8.41 -4.34
C ILE A 34 1.23 7.67 -3.40
N TYR A 35 0.72 6.78 -2.55
CA TYR A 35 1.55 6.02 -1.62
C TYR A 35 2.55 5.11 -2.34
N SER A 36 2.16 4.51 -3.47
CA SER A 36 3.05 3.67 -4.27
C SER A 36 4.16 4.49 -4.94
N LEU A 37 3.85 5.70 -5.38
CA LEU A 37 4.86 6.63 -5.89
C LEU A 37 5.83 7.07 -4.79
N LEU A 38 5.34 7.37 -3.59
CA LEU A 38 6.22 7.69 -2.45
C LEU A 38 7.08 6.49 -2.02
N ALA A 39 6.51 5.28 -2.05
CA ALA A 39 7.23 4.05 -1.74
C ALA A 39 8.37 3.75 -2.72
N SER A 40 8.31 4.28 -3.95
CA SER A 40 9.41 4.15 -4.92
C SER A 40 10.72 4.75 -4.42
N ILE A 41 10.68 5.73 -3.52
CA ILE A 41 11.86 6.28 -2.84
C ILE A 41 12.57 5.20 -2.01
N GLY A 42 11.80 4.27 -1.42
CA GLY A 42 12.33 3.14 -0.67
C GLY A 42 13.21 2.21 -1.51
N TYR A 43 12.97 2.12 -2.82
CA TYR A 43 13.83 1.33 -3.71
C TYR A 43 15.25 1.89 -3.77
N PHE A 44 15.40 3.22 -3.84
CA PHE A 44 16.72 3.86 -3.83
C PHE A 44 17.44 3.63 -2.51
N ILE A 45 16.73 3.70 -1.38
CA ILE A 45 17.29 3.38 -0.06
C ILE A 45 17.78 1.93 -0.04
N GLY A 46 16.94 0.98 -0.49
CA GLY A 46 17.31 -0.43 -0.58
C GLY A 46 18.52 -0.67 -1.47
N TYR A 47 18.65 0.07 -2.58
CA TYR A 47 19.81 0.01 -3.46
C TYR A 47 21.09 0.47 -2.76
N TYR A 48 21.08 1.63 -2.09
CA TYR A 48 22.23 2.12 -1.32
C TYR A 48 22.62 1.17 -0.19
N VAL A 49 21.64 0.61 0.51
CA VAL A 49 21.87 -0.43 1.53
C VAL A 49 22.49 -1.68 0.91
N SER A 50 22.07 -2.08 -0.28
CA SER A 50 22.66 -3.22 -1.00
C SER A 50 24.12 -2.98 -1.35
N ILE A 51 24.49 -1.77 -1.80
CA ILE A 51 25.90 -1.42 -2.05
C ILE A 51 26.69 -1.52 -0.75
N TRP A 52 26.21 -0.86 0.31
CA TRP A 52 26.88 -0.86 1.60
C TRP A 52 27.07 -2.27 2.18
N TYR A 53 26.06 -3.12 2.03
CA TYR A 53 26.11 -4.52 2.45
C TYR A 53 27.13 -5.34 1.65
N MET A 54 27.20 -5.13 0.32
CA MET A 54 28.20 -5.78 -0.53
C MET A 54 29.62 -5.37 -0.15
N ASP A 55 29.86 -4.10 0.18
CA ASP A 55 31.17 -3.62 0.63
C ASP A 55 31.61 -4.32 1.93
N ILE A 56 30.69 -4.51 2.88
CA ILE A 56 30.98 -5.24 4.13
C ILE A 56 31.29 -6.71 3.84
N LEU A 57 30.49 -7.37 3.00
CA LEU A 57 30.71 -8.76 2.65
C LEU A 57 32.05 -8.97 1.94
N GLN A 58 32.46 -8.04 1.09
CA GLN A 58 33.76 -8.08 0.41
C GLN A 58 34.91 -8.05 1.42
N GLN A 59 34.85 -7.15 2.40
CA GLN A 59 35.88 -7.05 3.44
C GLN A 59 36.00 -8.33 4.27
N LEU A 60 34.89 -9.03 4.50
CA LEU A 60 34.86 -10.25 5.29
C LEU A 60 35.27 -11.51 4.51
N MET A 61 34.90 -11.62 3.23
CA MET A 61 35.04 -12.87 2.47
C MET A 61 36.20 -12.90 1.47
N GLN A 62 36.92 -11.79 1.26
CA GLN A 62 38.04 -11.70 0.30
C GLN A 62 37.68 -12.21 -1.12
N GLN A 63 36.39 -12.18 -1.49
CA GLN A 63 35.92 -12.63 -2.79
C GLN A 63 35.88 -11.47 -3.79
N PRO A 64 36.06 -11.76 -5.10
CA PRO A 64 36.01 -10.74 -6.15
C PRO A 64 34.62 -10.08 -6.22
N GLN A 65 34.62 -8.83 -6.65
CA GLN A 65 33.45 -7.94 -6.64
C GLN A 65 32.29 -8.54 -7.44
N GLY A 66 31.16 -8.77 -6.77
CA GLY A 66 29.85 -8.79 -7.43
C GLY A 66 29.34 -7.35 -7.54
N SER A 67 28.95 -6.91 -8.73
CA SER A 67 28.31 -5.61 -8.91
C SER A 67 26.84 -5.68 -8.49
N ALA A 68 26.41 -4.72 -7.68
CA ALA A 68 24.99 -4.47 -7.46
C ALA A 68 24.46 -3.70 -8.68
N ASP A 69 24.04 -4.45 -9.71
CA ASP A 69 23.50 -3.84 -10.92
C ASP A 69 22.08 -3.31 -10.69
N LEU A 70 21.89 -2.02 -10.99
CA LEU A 70 20.57 -1.41 -11.12
C LEU A 70 19.88 -1.92 -12.37
N SER A 71 19.26 -3.08 -12.25
CA SER A 71 18.37 -3.57 -13.30
C SER A 71 17.07 -2.76 -13.27
N LEU A 72 16.89 -1.91 -14.28
CA LEU A 72 15.65 -1.17 -14.51
C LEU A 72 14.45 -2.11 -14.61
N THR A 73 14.65 -3.33 -15.10
CA THR A 73 13.63 -4.40 -15.10
C THR A 73 13.21 -4.78 -13.69
N ASN A 74 14.15 -4.98 -12.77
CA ASN A 74 13.84 -5.34 -11.37
C ASN A 74 13.13 -4.19 -10.65
N TYR A 75 13.52 -2.94 -10.95
CA TYR A 75 12.82 -1.76 -10.44
C TYR A 75 11.36 -1.74 -10.89
N ILE A 76 11.10 -1.83 -12.20
CA ILE A 76 9.74 -1.83 -12.75
C ILE A 76 8.90 -2.98 -12.18
N LEU A 77 9.46 -4.19 -12.11
CA LEU A 77 8.77 -5.34 -11.53
C LEU A 77 8.41 -5.08 -10.05
N SER A 78 9.35 -4.56 -9.25
CA SER A 78 9.08 -4.26 -7.84
C SER A 78 7.96 -3.23 -7.66
N LEU A 79 7.88 -2.22 -8.54
CA LEU A 79 6.79 -1.24 -8.53
C LEU A 79 5.44 -1.87 -8.88
N ILE A 80 5.40 -2.71 -9.92
CA ILE A 80 4.17 -3.40 -10.35
C ILE A 80 3.66 -4.30 -9.23
N PHE A 81 4.54 -5.12 -8.64
CA PHE A 81 4.15 -6.02 -7.54
C PHE A 81 3.76 -5.26 -6.27
N GLY A 82 4.48 -4.19 -5.93
CA GLY A 82 4.14 -3.31 -4.81
C GLY A 82 2.75 -2.68 -4.99
N PHE A 83 2.49 -2.08 -6.16
CA PHE A 83 1.20 -1.48 -6.45
C PHE A 83 0.06 -2.52 -6.48
N ALA A 84 0.28 -3.67 -7.12
CA ALA A 84 -0.71 -4.75 -7.19
C ALA A 84 -1.08 -5.29 -5.80
N SER A 85 -0.08 -5.51 -4.92
CA SER A 85 -0.33 -5.98 -3.56
C SER A 85 -1.07 -4.93 -2.71
N ALA A 86 -0.69 -3.65 -2.82
CA ALA A 86 -1.34 -2.55 -2.11
C ALA A 86 -2.81 -2.38 -2.54
N THR A 87 -3.07 -2.33 -3.84
CA THR A 87 -4.43 -2.22 -4.39
C THR A 87 -5.31 -3.40 -4.01
N MET A 88 -4.77 -4.63 -4.04
CA MET A 88 -5.50 -5.83 -3.64
C MET A 88 -5.91 -5.79 -2.16
N GLY A 89 -4.99 -5.39 -1.26
CA GLY A 89 -5.29 -5.21 0.15
C GLY A 89 -6.36 -4.14 0.42
N GLN A 90 -6.28 -3.01 -0.30
CA GLN A 90 -7.24 -1.93 -0.17
C GLN A 90 -8.63 -2.35 -0.70
N PHE A 91 -8.69 -3.04 -1.83
CA PHE A 91 -9.93 -3.52 -2.43
C PHE A 91 -10.67 -4.50 -1.53
N ILE A 92 -9.96 -5.45 -0.90
CA ILE A 92 -10.55 -6.40 0.05
C ILE A 92 -11.17 -5.66 1.24
N ALA A 93 -10.45 -4.71 1.83
CA ALA A 93 -10.94 -3.93 2.95
C ALA A 93 -12.16 -3.07 2.57
N LEU A 94 -12.11 -2.38 1.43
CA LEU A 94 -13.21 -1.53 0.96
C LEU A 94 -14.47 -2.35 0.67
N ARG A 95 -14.33 -3.53 0.08
CA ARG A 95 -15.44 -4.45 -0.18
C ARG A 95 -16.09 -4.94 1.11
N TYR A 96 -15.29 -5.18 2.15
CA TYR A 96 -15.81 -5.57 3.46
C TYR A 96 -16.66 -4.44 4.08
N VAL A 97 -16.17 -3.20 4.05
CA VAL A 97 -16.87 -2.03 4.59
C VAL A 97 -18.14 -1.71 3.80
N LEU A 98 -18.07 -1.67 2.47
CA LEU A 98 -19.21 -1.29 1.62
C LEU A 98 -20.37 -2.29 1.66
N LYS A 99 -20.11 -3.56 2.00
CA LYS A 99 -21.15 -4.59 2.20
C LYS A 99 -21.90 -4.45 3.52
N GLN A 100 -21.39 -3.71 4.50
CA GLN A 100 -22.10 -3.52 5.75
C GLN A 100 -23.35 -2.65 5.55
N LYS A 101 -24.48 -3.08 6.12
CA LYS A 101 -25.72 -2.30 6.11
C LYS A 101 -25.55 -1.12 7.08
N ILE A 102 -25.89 0.09 6.64
CA ILE A 102 -25.78 1.33 7.42
C ILE A 102 -26.45 1.18 8.81
N ALA A 103 -27.63 0.55 8.86
CA ALA A 103 -28.39 0.32 10.09
C ALA A 103 -27.66 -0.56 11.14
N MET A 104 -26.68 -1.37 10.73
CA MET A 104 -25.96 -2.26 11.64
C MET A 104 -24.90 -1.48 12.44
N VAL A 105 -24.27 -0.48 11.83
CA VAL A 105 -23.22 0.34 12.45
C VAL A 105 -23.79 1.41 13.37
N THR A 106 -24.98 1.95 13.06
CA THR A 106 -25.65 2.93 13.93
C THR A 106 -26.14 2.29 15.25
N LYS A 107 -26.53 1.01 15.24
CA LYS A 107 -26.89 0.29 16.47
C LYS A 107 -25.67 0.06 17.35
N GLU A 108 -24.54 -0.33 16.79
CA GLU A 108 -23.30 -0.62 17.53
C GLU A 108 -22.83 0.60 18.36
N LYS A 109 -22.97 1.82 17.83
CA LYS A 109 -22.64 3.07 18.55
C LYS A 109 -23.70 3.56 19.54
N MET A 110 -24.95 3.07 19.48
CA MET A 110 -25.97 3.42 20.46
C MET A 110 -25.95 2.50 21.70
N PHE A 111 -25.30 1.35 21.60
CA PHE A 111 -25.20 0.35 22.67
C PHE A 111 -23.79 0.24 23.27
N ALA A 112 -22.87 1.12 22.87
CA ALA A 112 -21.55 1.31 23.46
C ALA A 112 -21.53 2.63 24.24
#